data_AF-A0A559TSZ2-F1
#
_entry.id   AF-A0A559TSZ2-F1
#
_cell.length_a   1.000
_cell.length_b   1.000
_cell.length_c   1.000
_cell.angle_alpha   90.00
_cell.angle_beta   90.00
_cell.angle_gamma   90.00
#
_symmetry.space_group_name_H-M   'P 1'
#
loop_
_entity.id
_entity.type
_entity.pdbx_description
1 polymer ?
#
loop_
_entity_poly.entity_id
_entity_poly.type
_entity_poly.pdbx_seq_one_letter_code
_entity_poly.pdbx_strand_id
1 'polypeptide(L)'
;MDIEIRPCVGVGPFRLGMSVEEARGTVQERGLFRTVASDADPGQITLTHDASRLSVVLGFTKGALSDVELFRFQVEDADVRVLLDGLDVFRTPSEVLLEQLAERGHTFEENDLAFDALPELEVILSNESSYGHPVDEEGDPIHYDYVLVANRI
;
A
#
# COMPACT_ATOMS: atom_id res chain seq x y z
N MET A 1 6.03 2.29 -13.77
CA MET A 1 4.60 2.54 -13.41
C MET A 1 4.57 3.17 -12.03
N ASP A 2 3.87 4.29 -11.86
CA ASP A 2 3.79 4.95 -10.56
C ASP A 2 2.39 4.80 -9.97
N ILE A 3 2.32 4.42 -8.70
CA ILE A 3 1.10 4.30 -7.91
C ILE A 3 1.16 5.36 -6.81
N GLU A 4 0.39 6.42 -6.98
CA GLU A 4 0.33 7.50 -6.00
C GLU A 4 -0.58 7.15 -4.84
N ILE A 5 -0.08 7.25 -3.62
CA ILE A 5 -0.85 7.23 -2.39
C ILE A 5 -1.33 8.65 -2.12
N ARG A 6 -2.64 8.84 -2.04
CA ARG A 6 -3.26 10.11 -1.67
C ARG A 6 -3.97 9.90 -0.33
N PRO A 7 -3.34 10.29 0.79
CA PRO A 7 -3.95 10.22 2.12
C PRO A 7 -5.40 10.72 2.16
N CYS A 8 -6.26 10.02 2.90
CA CYS A 8 -7.70 10.28 3.02
C CYS A 8 -8.50 10.26 1.69
N VAL A 9 -7.88 9.95 0.55
CA VAL A 9 -8.49 10.00 -0.79
C VAL A 9 -8.45 8.63 -1.47
N GLY A 10 -7.34 7.90 -1.35
CA GLY A 10 -7.17 6.55 -1.90
C GLY A 10 -5.84 6.37 -2.64
N VAL A 11 -5.74 5.33 -3.46
CA VAL A 11 -4.48 4.87 -4.05
C VAL A 11 -4.61 4.71 -5.57
N GLY A 12 -3.70 5.33 -6.32
CA GLY A 12 -3.66 5.25 -7.78
C GLY A 12 -5.00 5.65 -8.39
N PRO A 13 -5.73 4.75 -9.08
CA PRO A 13 -7.04 5.03 -9.61
C PRO A 13 -8.20 4.74 -8.63
N PHE A 14 -7.95 4.07 -7.50
CA PHE A 14 -8.95 3.71 -6.52
C PHE A 14 -9.16 4.85 -5.52
N ARG A 15 -10.42 5.17 -5.23
CA ARG A 15 -10.79 6.25 -4.32
C ARG A 15 -11.64 5.68 -3.20
N LEU A 16 -11.32 6.08 -1.97
CA LEU A 16 -12.12 5.74 -0.81
C LEU A 16 -13.56 6.24 -1.04
N GLY A 17 -14.54 5.40 -0.68
CA GLY A 17 -15.96 5.63 -0.96
C GLY A 17 -16.49 5.09 -2.30
N MET A 18 -15.62 4.65 -3.22
CA MET A 18 -16.07 4.00 -4.47
C MET A 18 -16.89 2.75 -4.21
N SER A 19 -17.87 2.46 -5.07
CA SER A 19 -18.60 1.19 -5.03
C SER A 19 -17.73 0.04 -5.55
N VAL A 20 -18.17 -1.19 -5.26
CA VAL A 20 -17.56 -2.42 -5.78
C VAL A 20 -17.55 -2.42 -7.32
N GLU A 21 -18.63 -1.98 -7.94
CA GLU A 21 -18.78 -1.91 -9.40
C GLU A 21 -17.83 -0.89 -10.02
N GLU A 22 -17.69 0.29 -9.41
CA GLU A 22 -16.75 1.34 -9.87
C GLU A 22 -15.30 0.86 -9.81
N ALA A 23 -14.93 0.19 -8.71
CA ALA A 23 -13.60 -0.40 -8.55
C ALA A 23 -13.33 -1.49 -9.62
N ARG A 24 -14.30 -2.37 -9.88
CA ARG A 24 -14.18 -3.39 -10.94
C ARG A 24 -14.07 -2.77 -12.33
N GLY A 25 -14.87 -1.73 -12.61
CA GLY A 25 -14.79 -0.97 -13.86
C GLY A 25 -13.41 -0.37 -14.07
N THR A 26 -12.83 0.22 -13.01
CA THR A 26 -11.48 0.79 -13.02
C THR A 26 -10.40 -0.25 -13.36
N VAL A 27 -10.50 -1.46 -12.80
CA VAL A 27 -9.57 -2.56 -13.10
C VAL A 27 -9.67 -2.97 -14.57
N GLN A 28 -10.90 -3.14 -15.08
CA GLN A 28 -11.15 -3.57 -16.46
C GLN A 28 -10.73 -2.54 -17.50
N GLU A 29 -11.02 -1.26 -17.26
CA GLU A 29 -10.71 -0.18 -18.20
C GLU A 29 -9.20 0.03 -18.36
N ARG A 30 -8.46 -0.02 -17.24
CA ARG A 30 -7.03 0.28 -17.25
C ARG A 30 -6.17 -0.92 -17.63
N GLY A 31 -6.61 -2.13 -17.33
CA GLY A 31 -5.87 -3.37 -17.61
C GLY A 31 -4.49 -3.47 -16.92
N LEU A 32 -4.21 -2.59 -15.95
CA LEU A 32 -2.93 -2.55 -15.23
C LEU A 32 -2.83 -3.65 -14.18
N PHE A 33 -3.95 -4.03 -13.58
CA PHE A 33 -4.02 -5.08 -12.59
C PHE A 33 -4.94 -6.18 -13.08
N ARG A 34 -4.64 -7.43 -12.70
CA ARG A 34 -5.60 -8.52 -12.81
C ARG A 34 -6.20 -8.84 -11.45
N THR A 35 -7.47 -9.22 -11.44
CA THR A 35 -8.09 -9.79 -10.26
C THR A 35 -7.52 -11.18 -10.00
N VAL A 36 -7.15 -11.46 -8.76
CA VAL A 36 -6.77 -12.79 -8.32
C VAL A 36 -8.04 -13.51 -7.89
N ALA A 37 -8.26 -14.73 -8.40
CA ALA A 37 -9.25 -15.64 -7.84
C ALA A 37 -8.71 -16.11 -6.49
N SER A 38 -9.02 -15.36 -5.44
CA SER A 38 -8.71 -15.71 -4.05
C SER A 38 -10.02 -16.08 -3.34
N ASP A 39 -9.91 -16.84 -2.25
CA ASP A 39 -10.91 -16.87 -1.18
C ASP A 39 -10.91 -15.50 -0.48
N ALA A 40 -11.14 -14.43 -1.25
CA ALA A 40 -11.14 -13.07 -0.72
C ALA A 40 -12.19 -13.02 0.40
N ASP A 41 -11.79 -12.47 1.54
CA ASP A 41 -12.72 -12.27 2.64
C ASP A 41 -13.96 -11.53 2.12
N PRO A 42 -15.16 -11.84 2.63
CA PRO A 42 -16.37 -11.16 2.20
C PRO A 42 -16.20 -9.64 2.26
N GLY A 43 -16.29 -8.99 1.09
CA GLY A 43 -16.07 -7.54 0.99
C GLY A 43 -14.66 -7.14 0.56
N GLN A 44 -13.83 -8.03 0.04
CA GLN A 44 -12.52 -7.66 -0.53
C GLN A 44 -12.39 -7.98 -2.03
N ILE A 45 -11.52 -7.23 -2.73
CA ILE A 45 -11.02 -7.56 -4.06
C ILE A 45 -9.50 -7.56 -4.04
N THR A 46 -8.89 -8.71 -4.32
CA THR A 46 -7.44 -8.82 -4.48
C THR A 46 -7.03 -8.63 -5.94
N LEU A 47 -6.04 -7.78 -6.15
CA LEU A 47 -5.46 -7.42 -7.42
C LEU A 47 -3.96 -7.71 -7.42
N THR A 48 -3.41 -8.04 -8.58
CA THR A 48 -1.96 -8.17 -8.74
C THR A 48 -1.51 -7.58 -10.07
N HIS A 49 -0.35 -6.95 -10.07
CA HIS A 49 0.34 -6.50 -11.27
C HIS A 49 1.38 -7.54 -11.67
N ASP A 50 1.15 -8.25 -12.77
CA ASP A 50 1.92 -9.46 -13.12
C ASP A 50 3.43 -9.22 -13.30
N ALA A 51 3.80 -8.08 -13.89
CA ALA A 51 5.20 -7.80 -14.18
C ALA A 51 6.04 -7.56 -12.92
N SER A 52 5.44 -6.99 -11.86
CA SER A 52 6.15 -6.71 -10.60
C SER A 52 5.78 -7.68 -9.46
N ARG A 53 4.68 -8.42 -9.60
CA ARG A 53 4.03 -9.15 -8.49
C ARG A 53 3.66 -8.28 -7.29
N LEU A 54 3.45 -6.98 -7.52
CA LEU A 54 2.85 -6.10 -6.53
C LEU A 54 1.39 -6.52 -6.34
N SER A 55 0.95 -6.62 -5.09
CA SER A 55 -0.45 -6.93 -4.77
C SER A 55 -1.15 -5.72 -4.18
N VAL A 56 -2.43 -5.56 -4.53
CA VAL A 56 -3.30 -4.53 -4.01
C VAL A 56 -4.57 -5.20 -3.50
N VAL A 57 -4.96 -4.96 -2.26
CA VAL A 57 -6.24 -5.43 -1.71
C VAL A 57 -7.14 -4.22 -1.52
N LEU A 58 -8.36 -4.33 -2.04
CA LEU A 58 -9.40 -3.32 -1.90
C LEU A 58 -10.42 -3.83 -0.88
N GLY A 59 -10.51 -3.20 0.29
CA GLY A 59 -11.49 -3.55 1.32
C GLY A 59 -12.74 -2.67 1.26
N PHE A 60 -13.90 -3.31 1.36
CA PHE A 60 -15.20 -2.64 1.24
C PHE A 60 -16.03 -2.83 2.51
N THR A 61 -16.40 -1.71 3.12
CA THR A 61 -17.33 -1.67 4.25
C THR A 61 -18.66 -1.12 3.79
N LYS A 62 -19.76 -1.86 4.04
CA LYS A 62 -21.13 -1.47 3.64
C LYS A 62 -21.25 -1.13 2.14
N GLY A 63 -20.48 -1.81 1.29
CA GLY A 63 -20.50 -1.65 -0.17
C GLY A 63 -19.65 -0.51 -0.72
N ALA A 64 -18.93 0.23 0.13
CA ALA A 64 -18.04 1.31 -0.28
C ALA A 64 -16.59 0.98 0.11
N LEU A 65 -15.63 1.35 -0.74
CA LEU A 65 -14.20 1.16 -0.50
C LEU A 65 -13.80 1.92 0.78
N SER A 66 -13.41 1.18 1.82
CA SER A 66 -13.01 1.72 3.11
C SER A 66 -11.51 1.81 3.27
N ASP A 67 -10.78 0.96 2.57
CA ASP A 67 -9.35 0.78 2.73
C ASP A 67 -8.71 0.20 1.46
N VAL A 68 -7.42 0.48 1.31
CA VAL A 68 -6.55 -0.08 0.27
C VAL A 68 -5.25 -0.52 0.91
N GLU A 69 -4.93 -1.80 0.75
CA GLU A 69 -3.67 -2.38 1.18
C GLU A 69 -2.76 -2.56 -0.05
N LEU A 70 -1.50 -2.22 0.11
CA LEU A 70 -0.45 -2.41 -0.87
C LEU A 70 0.61 -3.32 -0.28
N PHE A 71 0.96 -4.34 -1.06
CA PHE A 71 2.04 -5.25 -0.73
C PHE A 71 3.16 -5.08 -1.75
N ARG A 72 4.38 -4.95 -1.26
CA ARG A 72 5.57 -4.72 -2.08
C ARG A 72 5.70 -5.78 -3.18
N PHE A 73 6.24 -5.32 -4.31
CA PHE A 73 6.58 -6.17 -5.44
C PHE A 73 7.62 -7.24 -5.06
N GLN A 74 7.57 -8.39 -5.71
CA GLN A 74 8.56 -9.47 -5.51
C GLN A 74 9.63 -9.51 -6.61
N VAL A 75 9.45 -8.71 -7.66
CA VAL A 75 10.40 -8.56 -8.76
C VAL A 75 11.12 -7.22 -8.57
N GLU A 76 12.30 -7.25 -7.95
CA GLU A 76 13.02 -6.05 -7.47
C GLU A 76 13.43 -5.07 -8.59
N ASP A 77 13.67 -5.56 -9.79
CA ASP A 77 14.03 -4.77 -10.98
C ASP A 77 12.81 -4.30 -11.78
N ALA A 78 11.59 -4.62 -11.35
CA ALA A 78 10.38 -4.14 -12.01
C ALA A 78 10.27 -2.62 -11.89
N ASP A 79 9.97 -1.96 -13.01
CA ASP A 79 9.68 -0.53 -13.07
C ASP A 79 8.30 -0.22 -12.47
N VAL A 80 8.20 -0.30 -11.14
CA VAL A 80 7.04 0.11 -10.35
C VAL A 80 7.52 0.90 -9.13
N ARG A 81 6.79 1.97 -8.82
CA ARG A 81 7.02 2.84 -7.66
C ARG A 81 5.70 3.09 -6.93
N VAL A 82 5.74 3.04 -5.61
CA VAL A 82 4.60 3.38 -4.75
C VAL A 82 4.96 4.65 -4.01
N LEU A 83 4.28 5.74 -4.32
CA LEU A 83 4.70 7.08 -3.94
C LEU A 83 3.79 7.67 -2.86
N LEU A 84 4.36 8.08 -1.73
CA LEU A 84 3.69 8.88 -0.71
C LEU A 84 4.38 10.25 -0.64
N ASP A 85 3.67 11.31 -1.00
CA ASP A 85 4.25 12.67 -1.16
C ASP A 85 5.52 12.67 -2.04
N GLY A 86 5.47 11.90 -3.13
CA GLY A 86 6.58 11.71 -4.06
C GLY A 86 7.73 10.83 -3.57
N LEU A 87 7.67 10.28 -2.35
CA LEU A 87 8.66 9.36 -1.79
C LEU A 87 8.32 7.91 -2.11
N ASP A 88 9.28 7.13 -2.61
CA ASP A 88 9.05 5.72 -2.91
C ASP A 88 9.07 4.88 -1.63
N VAL A 89 7.89 4.49 -1.17
CA VAL A 89 7.69 3.80 0.11
C VAL A 89 8.40 2.45 0.15
N PHE A 90 8.45 1.73 -0.98
CA PHE A 90 9.02 0.38 -1.03
C PHE A 90 10.49 0.35 -1.45
N ARG A 91 11.07 1.48 -1.86
CA ARG A 91 12.49 1.55 -2.26
C ARG A 91 13.33 2.52 -1.43
N THR A 92 12.70 3.35 -0.61
CA THR A 92 13.40 4.19 0.36
C THR A 92 13.56 3.39 1.66
N PRO A 93 14.77 3.31 2.25
CA PRO A 93 14.94 2.66 3.54
C PRO A 93 13.99 3.25 4.58
N SER A 94 13.40 2.42 5.44
CA SER A 94 12.30 2.82 6.34
C SER A 94 12.68 4.01 7.23
N GLU A 95 13.86 3.98 7.85
CA GLU A 95 14.36 5.08 8.68
C GLU A 95 14.48 6.39 7.90
N VAL A 96 14.99 6.33 6.66
CA VAL A 96 15.15 7.49 5.78
C VAL A 96 13.79 8.02 5.32
N LEU A 97 12.83 7.13 5.06
CA LEU A 97 11.47 7.50 4.69
C LEU A 97 10.79 8.25 5.84
N LEU A 98 10.88 7.73 7.06
CA LEU A 98 10.32 8.36 8.25
C LEU A 98 10.96 9.73 8.54
N GLU A 99 12.29 9.84 8.45
CA GLU A 99 13.00 11.12 8.60
C GLU A 99 12.47 12.15 7.58
N GLN A 100 12.35 11.76 6.32
CA GLN A 100 11.87 12.63 5.25
C GLN A 100 10.39 13.03 5.40
N LEU A 101 9.54 12.16 5.94
CA LEU A 101 8.15 12.48 6.27
C LEU A 101 8.08 13.43 7.47
N ALA A 102 8.91 13.22 8.49
CA ALA A 102 9.00 14.11 9.64
C ALA A 102 9.49 15.52 9.25
N GLU A 103 10.46 15.63 8.35
CA GLU A 103 10.92 16.91 7.79
C GLU A 103 9.81 17.69 7.07
N ARG A 104 8.80 16.98 6.54
CA ARG A 104 7.60 17.55 5.91
C ARG A 104 6.49 17.90 6.91
N GLY A 105 6.72 17.65 8.20
CA GLY A 105 5.79 17.95 9.28
C GLY A 105 4.82 16.83 9.61
N HIS A 106 5.06 15.61 9.12
CA HIS A 106 4.28 14.44 9.50
C HIS A 106 4.71 13.89 10.86
N THR A 107 3.76 13.32 11.59
CA THR A 107 4.00 12.65 12.86
C THR A 107 3.80 11.16 12.68
N PHE A 108 4.62 10.37 13.35
CA PHE A 108 4.48 8.93 13.39
C PHE A 108 4.24 8.47 14.81
N GLU A 109 3.34 7.50 14.96
CA GLU A 109 3.13 6.76 16.18
C GLU A 109 3.71 5.37 15.96
N GLU A 110 4.90 5.13 16.52
CA GLU A 110 5.48 3.81 16.59
C GLU A 110 4.66 2.97 17.57
N ASN A 111 4.24 1.78 17.14
CA ASN A 111 3.57 0.81 18.00
C ASN A 111 4.49 -0.40 18.22
N ASP A 112 4.42 -1.01 19.41
CA ASP A 112 5.11 -2.25 19.79
C ASP A 112 4.80 -3.46 18.88
N LEU A 113 3.94 -3.28 17.87
CA LEU A 113 3.47 -4.27 16.91
C LEU A 113 4.12 -4.13 15.51
N ALA A 114 5.30 -3.51 15.41
CA ALA A 114 6.08 -3.39 14.17
C ALA A 114 5.32 -2.70 13.01
N PHE A 115 4.50 -1.70 13.35
CA PHE A 115 3.90 -0.80 12.38
C PHE A 115 4.07 0.65 12.81
N ASP A 116 4.25 1.51 11.81
CA ASP A 116 4.31 2.95 11.94
C ASP A 116 3.00 3.53 11.42
N ALA A 117 2.21 4.10 12.32
CA ALA A 117 1.01 4.82 11.93
C ALA A 117 1.35 6.28 11.65
N LEU A 118 0.76 6.84 10.59
CA LEU A 118 0.67 8.28 10.32
C LEU A 118 -0.79 8.70 10.51
N PRO A 119 -1.22 8.98 11.76
CA PRO A 119 -2.63 9.22 12.10
C PRO A 119 -3.28 10.33 11.28
N GLU A 120 -2.53 11.40 11.00
CA GLU A 120 -3.01 12.54 10.24
C GLU A 120 -3.22 12.24 8.75
N LEU A 121 -2.61 11.16 8.25
CA LEU A 121 -2.73 10.71 6.86
C LEU A 121 -3.67 9.51 6.71
N GLU A 122 -4.08 8.90 7.82
CA GLU A 122 -4.79 7.62 7.86
C GLU A 122 -4.04 6.52 7.09
N VAL A 123 -2.71 6.51 7.27
CA VAL A 123 -1.78 5.56 6.65
C VAL A 123 -1.08 4.74 7.73
N ILE A 124 -0.89 3.44 7.46
CA ILE A 124 -0.03 2.56 8.25
C ILE A 124 1.04 1.97 7.33
N LEU A 125 2.28 1.94 7.81
CA LEU A 125 3.44 1.33 7.16
C LEU A 125 3.93 0.14 8.01
N SER A 126 4.32 -0.96 7.38
CA SER A 126 4.87 -2.13 8.09
C SER A 126 5.80 -2.95 7.20
N ASN A 127 6.56 -3.85 7.83
CA ASN A 127 7.50 -4.80 7.24
C ASN A 127 7.09 -6.27 7.48
N GLU A 128 5.83 -6.51 7.88
CA GLU A 128 5.32 -7.85 8.23
C GLU A 128 4.53 -8.56 7.10
N SER A 129 4.77 -8.26 5.81
CA SER A 129 4.01 -8.90 4.73
C SER A 129 4.30 -10.40 4.50
N SER A 130 5.13 -11.03 5.35
CA SER A 130 5.60 -12.42 5.25
C SER A 130 6.40 -12.74 3.96
N TYR A 131 6.78 -11.74 3.17
CA TYR A 131 7.56 -11.91 1.94
C TYR A 131 9.06 -11.77 2.21
N GLY A 132 9.89 -12.50 1.46
CA GLY A 132 11.34 -12.34 1.54
C GLY A 132 11.76 -11.01 0.94
N HIS A 133 12.44 -10.17 1.72
CA HIS A 133 12.91 -8.85 1.32
C HIS A 133 14.38 -8.63 1.76
N PRO A 134 15.07 -7.61 1.22
CA PRO A 134 16.41 -7.24 1.69
C PRO A 134 16.41 -6.86 3.17
N VAL A 135 17.33 -7.45 3.92
CA VAL A 135 17.58 -7.17 5.35
C VAL A 135 18.97 -6.59 5.55
N ASP A 136 19.17 -5.88 6.66
CA ASP A 136 20.47 -5.36 7.06
C ASP A 136 21.37 -6.43 7.72
N GLU A 137 22.46 -6.00 8.37
CA GLU A 137 23.41 -6.89 9.03
C GLU A 137 22.83 -7.58 10.28
N GLU A 138 21.79 -7.01 10.88
CA GLU A 138 21.11 -7.51 12.09
C GLU A 138 19.93 -8.44 11.73
N GLY A 139 19.52 -8.42 10.45
CA GLY A 139 18.42 -9.21 9.92
C GLY A 139 17.11 -8.44 9.86
N ASP A 140 17.15 -7.13 10.08
CA ASP A 140 15.97 -6.28 10.08
C ASP A 140 15.60 -5.82 8.66
N PRO A 141 14.30 -5.71 8.34
CA PRO A 141 13.86 -5.27 7.02
C PRO A 141 14.33 -3.85 6.71
N ILE A 142 15.06 -3.67 5.61
CA ILE A 142 15.59 -2.34 5.23
C ILE A 142 14.46 -1.38 4.82
N HIS A 143 13.39 -1.91 4.25
CA HIS A 143 12.29 -1.14 3.68
C HIS A 143 10.96 -1.68 4.19
N TYR A 144 9.92 -0.84 4.18
CA TYR A 144 8.56 -1.31 4.30
C TYR A 144 8.21 -2.27 3.15
N ASP A 145 7.33 -3.23 3.45
CA ASP A 145 6.74 -4.15 2.47
C ASP A 145 5.21 -4.09 2.44
N TYR A 146 4.63 -3.29 3.33
CA TYR A 146 3.20 -3.10 3.48
C TYR A 146 2.82 -1.62 3.64
N VAL A 147 1.72 -1.23 3.00
CA VAL A 147 1.03 0.04 3.27
C VAL A 147 -0.47 -0.19 3.34
N LEU A 148 -1.11 0.38 4.35
CA LEU A 148 -2.55 0.50 4.45
C LEU A 148 -2.96 1.96 4.37
N VAL A 149 -3.97 2.25 3.56
CA VAL A 149 -4.64 3.56 3.50
C VAL A 149 -6.10 3.33 3.82
N ALA A 150 -6.65 3.96 4.85
CA ALA A 150 -8.04 3.77 5.26
C ALA A 150 -8.77 5.08 5.50
N ASN A 151 -10.11 5.05 5.51
CA ASN A 151 -10.95 6.20 5.91
C ASN A 151 -10.95 6.46 7.43
N ARG A 152 -10.32 5.57 8.20
CA ARG A 152 -10.12 5.66 9.64
C ARG A 152 -9.16 4.53 10.07
N ILE A 153 -8.09 4.89 10.77
CA ILE A 153 -7.21 3.96 11.48
C ILE A 153 -7.43 4.05 13.00
#